data_AF-A0A2H0ADT0-F1
#
_entry.id   AF-A0A2H0ADT0-F1
#
_cell.length_a   1.000
_cell.length_b   1.000
_cell.length_c   1.000
_cell.angle_alpha   90.00
_cell.angle_beta   90.00
_cell.angle_gamma   90.00
#
_symmetry.space_group_name_H-M   'P 1'
#
loop_
_entity.id
_entity.type
_entity.pdbx_description
1 polymer ?
#
loop_
_entity_poly.entity_id
_entity_poly.type
_entity_poly.pdbx_seq_one_letter_code
_entity_poly.pdbx_strand_id
1 'polypeptide(L)'
;MAAIFIGAFLLAVMFSFFWLETFFARNTADVRGLFRWLPLLLIFLAAALTMRQWSEEQKMGTMEVLLTLPVCLAHLVLGKFVAVLLLVALALALTLGLPLTVSFMGHLDWGPVCGGYLGALLLASAYLAIGLFVSSRTDNQIVALLVTVLVAGFFYLLGSAGITDFMGTSLAELFRNLGAGSRFASIERGVLDLRDLVYYGSLTSLFLLLNVVSLDHSRWSKGANTRAYRRGALAAAALMAANLLAVNLWLAPIHAARLDMTEHREYSVSTATTDLIASLPEPLLIRGYFSAKTHPLLAPLVPRIRDLMEEYRIASGGRVTVEIVDPHDNPAIEAEANQLYGVKSLPFQVAGRYE
;
A
#
# COMPACT_ATOMS: atom_id res chain seq x y z
N MET A 1 3.39 24.87 11.41
CA MET A 1 3.78 24.26 10.11
C MET A 1 3.20 22.88 9.89
N ALA A 2 3.25 21.94 10.85
CA ALA A 2 2.62 20.62 10.69
C ALA A 2 1.13 20.72 10.29
N ALA A 3 0.37 21.64 10.90
CA ALA A 3 -1.01 21.92 10.54
C ALA A 3 -1.21 22.37 9.08
N ILE A 4 -0.24 23.06 8.48
CA ILE A 4 -0.31 23.50 7.07
C ILE A 4 -0.21 22.29 6.15
N PHE A 5 0.74 21.39 6.41
CA PHE A 5 0.89 20.15 5.64
C PHE A 5 -0.30 19.21 5.81
N ILE A 6 -0.83 19.10 7.03
CA ILE A 6 -2.05 18.33 7.30
C ILE A 6 -3.25 18.95 6.55
N GLY A 7 -3.41 20.28 6.62
CA GLY A 7 -4.47 20.97 5.88
C GLY A 7 -4.37 20.79 4.37
N ALA A 8 -3.16 20.90 3.80
CA ALA A 8 -2.91 20.65 2.39
C ALA A 8 -3.20 19.18 2.01
N PHE A 9 -2.81 18.23 2.85
CA PHE A 9 -3.13 16.81 2.68
C PHE A 9 -4.64 16.56 2.69
N LEU A 10 -5.38 17.14 3.64
CA LEU A 10 -6.84 17.01 3.71
C LEU A 10 -7.52 17.58 2.46
N LEU A 11 -7.09 18.76 2.00
CA LEU A 11 -7.61 19.36 0.77
C LEU A 11 -7.30 18.49 -0.46
N ALA A 12 -6.09 17.93 -0.54
CA ALA A 12 -5.72 17.02 -1.62
C ALA A 12 -6.57 15.74 -1.60
N VAL A 13 -6.80 15.16 -0.42
CA VAL A 13 -7.68 13.99 -0.25
C VAL A 13 -9.12 14.31 -0.69
N MET A 14 -9.67 15.44 -0.26
CA MET A 14 -11.02 15.85 -0.68
C MET A 14 -11.10 16.07 -2.19
N PHE A 15 -10.12 16.77 -2.77
CA PHE A 15 -10.07 17.00 -4.21
C PHE A 15 -9.96 15.69 -4.99
N SER A 16 -9.09 14.77 -4.57
CA SER A 16 -8.96 13.46 -5.20
C SER A 16 -10.26 12.64 -5.12
N PHE A 17 -10.91 12.63 -3.95
CA PHE A 17 -12.12 11.85 -3.75
C PHE A 17 -13.31 12.36 -4.60
N PHE A 18 -13.54 13.68 -4.64
CA PHE A 18 -14.69 14.22 -5.37
C PHE A 18 -14.43 14.37 -6.87
N TRP A 19 -13.22 14.79 -7.27
CA TRP A 19 -12.92 15.20 -8.64
C TRP A 19 -12.24 14.11 -9.46
N LEU A 20 -11.12 13.55 -8.97
CA LEU A 20 -10.35 12.53 -9.70
C LEU A 20 -11.12 11.20 -9.80
N GLU A 21 -11.78 10.83 -8.71
CA GLU A 21 -12.54 9.59 -8.58
C GLU A 21 -14.00 9.71 -9.05
N THR A 22 -14.44 10.91 -9.47
CA THR A 22 -15.80 11.19 -9.95
C THR A 22 -16.89 10.49 -9.12
N PHE A 23 -16.81 10.61 -7.79
CA PHE A 23 -17.66 9.87 -6.84
C PHE A 23 -19.15 9.91 -7.22
N PHE A 24 -19.66 11.09 -7.57
CA PHE A 24 -21.06 11.28 -7.97
C PHE A 24 -21.45 10.59 -9.29
N ALA A 25 -20.49 10.34 -10.18
CA ALA A 25 -20.75 9.66 -11.46
C ALA A 25 -20.86 8.13 -11.31
N ARG A 26 -20.28 7.54 -10.24
CA ARG A 26 -20.34 6.09 -10.00
C ARG A 26 -21.67 5.59 -9.46
N ASN A 27 -22.49 6.50 -8.91
CA ASN A 27 -23.82 6.20 -8.36
C ASN A 27 -23.83 5.04 -7.34
N THR A 28 -22.73 4.86 -6.61
CA THR A 28 -22.54 3.84 -5.57
C THR A 28 -21.92 4.48 -4.33
N ALA A 29 -22.42 4.14 -3.15
CA ALA A 29 -21.86 4.57 -1.87
C ALA A 29 -20.61 3.75 -1.51
N ASP A 30 -19.51 3.99 -2.21
CA ASP A 30 -18.24 3.28 -2.03
C ASP A 30 -17.09 4.24 -1.71
N VAL A 31 -16.25 3.85 -0.74
CA VAL A 31 -15.11 4.64 -0.24
C VAL A 31 -13.78 4.10 -0.78
N ARG A 32 -13.76 3.01 -1.56
CA ARG A 32 -12.52 2.48 -2.20
C ARG A 32 -11.72 3.54 -2.96
N GLY A 33 -12.41 4.46 -3.65
CA GLY A 33 -11.77 5.57 -4.36
C GLY A 33 -10.92 6.48 -3.47
N LEU A 34 -11.28 6.63 -2.18
CA LEU A 34 -10.50 7.38 -1.20
C LEU A 34 -9.12 6.74 -0.99
N PHE A 35 -9.10 5.43 -0.82
CA PHE A 35 -7.88 4.69 -0.50
C PHE A 35 -6.94 4.55 -1.70
N ARG A 36 -7.47 4.54 -2.94
CA ARG A 36 -6.66 4.40 -4.16
C ARG A 36 -5.54 5.43 -4.31
N TRP A 37 -5.80 6.70 -3.97
CA TRP A 37 -4.79 7.78 -4.03
C TRP A 37 -4.05 8.01 -2.72
N LEU A 38 -4.55 7.44 -1.63
CA LEU A 38 -4.04 7.68 -0.29
C LEU A 38 -2.56 7.30 -0.14
N PRO A 39 -2.04 6.16 -0.67
CA PRO A 39 -0.62 5.82 -0.65
C PRO A 39 0.28 6.92 -1.21
N LEU A 40 -0.08 7.47 -2.36
CA LEU A 40 0.69 8.53 -3.01
C LEU A 40 0.68 9.82 -2.20
N LEU A 41 -0.49 10.22 -1.68
CA LEU A 41 -0.60 11.41 -0.83
C LEU A 41 0.17 11.24 0.49
N LEU A 42 0.18 10.03 1.05
CA LEU A 42 0.94 9.71 2.26
C LEU A 42 2.45 9.81 2.07
N ILE A 43 2.99 9.54 0.87
CA ILE A 43 4.42 9.74 0.59
C ILE A 43 4.79 11.21 0.79
N PHE A 44 4.02 12.13 0.21
CA PHE A 44 4.26 13.56 0.34
C PHE A 44 4.07 14.05 1.77
N LEU A 45 3.01 13.59 2.45
CA LEU A 45 2.76 13.94 3.84
C LEU A 45 3.90 13.44 4.75
N ALA A 46 4.31 12.17 4.60
CA ALA A 46 5.39 11.57 5.38
C ALA A 46 6.70 12.34 5.17
N ALA A 47 7.09 12.60 3.92
CA ALA A 47 8.29 13.35 3.60
C ALA A 47 8.27 14.77 4.20
N ALA A 48 7.14 15.48 4.11
CA ALA A 48 7.00 16.81 4.66
C ALA A 48 7.06 16.84 6.19
N LEU A 49 6.50 15.85 6.87
CA LEU A 49 6.50 15.78 8.33
C LEU A 49 7.84 15.31 8.91
N THR A 50 8.59 14.47 8.18
CA THR A 50 9.89 13.94 8.65
C THR A 50 11.07 14.80 8.25
N MET A 51 10.99 15.60 7.18
CA MET A 51 12.16 16.31 6.61
C MET A 51 12.95 17.11 7.65
N ARG A 52 12.26 17.75 8.62
CA ARG A 52 12.86 18.61 9.66
C ARG A 52 13.33 17.88 10.91
N GLN A 53 12.87 16.65 11.13
CA GLN A 53 13.00 15.99 12.44
C GLN A 53 14.44 15.83 12.89
N TRP A 54 15.37 15.58 11.95
CA TRP A 54 16.79 15.47 12.24
C TRP A 54 17.63 16.51 11.49
N SER A 55 17.28 16.81 10.23
CA SER A 55 18.04 17.78 9.42
C SER A 55 18.14 19.16 10.08
N GLU A 56 17.11 19.56 10.81
CA GLU A 56 17.04 20.87 11.45
C GLU A 56 17.91 20.92 12.72
N GLU A 57 18.00 19.81 13.45
CA GLU A 57 18.90 19.66 14.60
C GLU A 57 20.37 19.59 14.17
N GLN A 58 20.65 18.98 13.02
CA GLN A 58 21.99 18.97 12.42
C GLN A 58 22.39 20.38 11.98
N LYS A 59 21.50 21.08 11.27
CA LYS A 59 21.76 22.43 10.79
C LYS A 59 21.95 23.45 11.92
N MET A 60 21.25 23.28 13.03
CA MET A 60 21.39 24.15 14.21
C MET A 60 22.54 23.74 15.15
N GLY A 61 23.21 22.62 14.91
CA GLY A 61 24.27 22.08 15.79
C GLY A 61 23.75 21.55 17.13
N THR A 62 22.44 21.48 17.35
CA THR A 62 21.83 20.96 18.59
C THR A 62 21.92 19.44 18.70
N MET A 63 22.21 18.76 17.59
CA MET A 63 22.46 17.32 17.56
C MET A 63 23.54 16.89 18.56
N GLU A 64 24.63 17.66 18.73
CA GLU A 64 25.71 17.31 19.66
C GLU A 64 25.24 17.32 21.12
N VAL A 65 24.40 18.29 21.48
CA VAL A 65 23.78 18.36 22.81
C VAL A 65 22.87 17.16 23.02
N LEU A 66 22.07 16.81 22.02
CA LEU A 66 21.14 15.68 22.11
C LEU A 66 21.87 14.34 22.23
N LEU A 67 23.02 14.19 21.57
CA LEU A 67 23.84 12.97 21.65
C LEU A 67 24.63 12.85 22.96
N THR A 68 24.86 13.94 23.68
CA THR A 68 25.55 13.91 24.99
C THR A 68 24.62 13.67 26.17
N LEU A 69 23.30 13.77 25.98
CA LEU A 69 22.32 13.42 27.00
C LEU A 69 22.39 11.92 27.37
N PRO A 70 22.15 11.55 28.64
CA PRO A 70 22.17 10.16 29.12
C PRO A 70 20.91 9.39 28.71
N VAL A 71 20.50 9.51 27.46
CA VAL A 71 19.32 8.87 26.89
C VAL A 71 19.76 7.91 25.79
N CYS A 72 19.18 6.70 25.78
CA CYS A 72 19.44 5.72 24.74
C CYS A 72 18.94 6.23 23.38
N LEU A 73 19.78 6.12 22.34
CA LEU A 73 19.47 6.57 20.96
C LEU A 73 18.15 5.98 20.42
N ALA A 74 17.87 4.72 20.75
CA ALA A 74 16.63 4.07 20.33
C ALA A 74 15.38 4.79 20.87
N HIS A 75 15.43 5.30 22.11
CA HIS A 75 14.30 6.03 22.70
C HIS A 75 14.08 7.38 22.03
N LEU A 76 15.15 8.06 21.62
CA LEU A 76 15.07 9.33 20.88
C LEU A 76 14.43 9.13 19.50
N VAL A 77 14.88 8.10 18.77
CA VAL A 77 14.32 7.75 17.45
C VAL A 77 12.86 7.33 17.57
N LEU A 78 12.53 6.45 18.53
CA LEU A 78 11.16 6.00 18.75
C LEU A 78 10.24 7.13 19.20
N GLY A 79 10.71 8.03 20.06
CA GLY A 79 9.94 9.19 20.51
C GLY A 79 9.54 10.12 19.35
N LYS A 80 10.51 10.47 18.48
CA LYS A 80 10.23 11.26 17.27
C LYS A 80 9.32 10.51 16.30
N PHE A 81 9.53 9.21 16.13
CA PHE A 81 8.69 8.37 15.29
C PHE A 81 7.23 8.35 15.76
N VAL A 82 6.99 8.06 17.05
CA VAL A 82 5.63 8.03 17.62
C VAL A 82 4.98 9.41 17.53
N ALA A 83 5.72 10.50 17.79
CA ALA A 83 5.19 11.85 17.67
C ALA A 83 4.69 12.15 16.24
N VAL A 84 5.46 11.79 15.22
CA VAL A 84 5.04 12.01 13.83
C VAL A 84 3.94 11.03 13.41
N LEU A 85 4.00 9.77 13.88
CA LEU A 85 2.96 8.78 13.62
C LEU A 85 1.61 9.25 14.17
N LEU A 86 1.57 9.81 15.37
CA LEU A 86 0.36 10.40 15.96
C LEU A 86 -0.17 11.57 15.12
N LEU A 87 0.71 12.40 14.54
CA LEU A 87 0.28 13.48 13.64
C LEU A 87 -0.39 12.97 12.37
N VAL A 88 0.12 11.90 11.75
CA VAL A 88 -0.57 11.33 10.58
C VAL A 88 -1.78 10.50 10.98
N ALA A 89 -1.77 9.83 12.13
CA ALA A 89 -2.98 9.20 12.68
C ALA A 89 -4.10 10.23 12.90
N LEU A 90 -3.76 11.43 13.40
CA LEU A 90 -4.69 12.55 13.48
C LEU A 90 -5.14 13.02 12.09
N ALA A 91 -4.22 13.14 11.13
CA ALA A 91 -4.56 13.52 9.75
C ALA A 91 -5.54 12.51 9.10
N LEU A 92 -5.31 11.21 9.30
CA LEU A 92 -6.21 10.14 8.86
C LEU A 92 -7.54 10.16 9.62
N ALA A 93 -7.54 10.41 10.93
CA ALA A 93 -8.77 10.55 11.70
C ALA A 93 -9.62 11.74 11.20
N LEU A 94 -8.99 12.83 10.78
CA LEU A 94 -9.69 13.97 10.18
C LEU A 94 -10.32 13.64 8.81
N THR A 95 -9.83 12.63 8.09
CA THR A 95 -10.48 12.19 6.84
C THR A 95 -11.71 11.32 7.08
N LEU A 96 -11.94 10.80 8.31
CA LEU A 96 -13.12 9.99 8.66
C LEU A 96 -14.45 10.71 8.40
N GLY A 97 -14.43 12.04 8.32
CA GLY A 97 -15.58 12.83 7.89
C GLY A 97 -16.14 12.39 6.53
N LEU A 98 -15.28 11.95 5.59
CA LEU A 98 -15.71 11.51 4.26
C LEU A 98 -16.50 10.18 4.31
N PRO A 99 -15.98 9.06 4.86
CA PRO A 99 -16.78 7.85 5.07
C PRO A 99 -18.07 8.12 5.84
N LEU A 100 -18.03 8.99 6.87
CA LEU A 100 -19.21 9.33 7.65
C LEU A 100 -20.29 10.02 6.79
N THR A 101 -19.90 10.99 5.95
CA THR A 101 -20.85 11.62 5.02
C THR A 101 -21.43 10.64 4.00
N VAL A 102 -20.63 9.70 3.52
CA VAL A 102 -21.07 8.67 2.56
C VAL A 102 -22.04 7.70 3.23
N SER A 103 -21.80 7.33 4.49
CA SER A 103 -22.70 6.47 5.27
C SER A 103 -24.08 7.08 5.50
N PHE A 104 -24.22 8.41 5.50
CA PHE A 104 -25.54 9.05 5.56
C PHE A 104 -26.28 9.04 4.22
N MET A 105 -25.55 8.91 3.10
CA MET A 105 -26.10 8.95 1.74
C MET A 105 -26.46 7.56 1.20
N GLY A 106 -25.90 6.48 1.76
CA GLY A 106 -26.17 5.11 1.33
C GLY A 106 -25.69 4.04 2.31
N HIS A 107 -25.88 2.78 1.94
CA HIS A 107 -25.41 1.63 2.73
C HIS A 107 -23.92 1.43 2.47
N LEU A 108 -23.09 1.93 3.38
CA LEU A 108 -21.64 1.83 3.32
C LEU A 108 -21.16 0.61 4.11
N ASP A 109 -20.36 -0.25 3.47
CA ASP A 109 -19.64 -1.32 4.17
C ASP A 109 -18.48 -0.71 4.98
N TRP A 110 -18.53 -0.88 6.31
CA TRP A 110 -17.51 -0.39 7.23
C TRP A 110 -16.25 -1.25 7.25
N GLY A 111 -16.29 -2.47 6.73
CA GLY A 111 -15.15 -3.39 6.62
C GLY A 111 -13.97 -2.80 5.86
N PRO A 112 -14.15 -2.45 4.57
CA PRO A 112 -13.13 -1.78 3.77
C PRO A 112 -12.66 -0.44 4.35
N VAL A 113 -13.54 0.29 5.06
CA VAL A 113 -13.18 1.54 5.72
C VAL A 113 -12.17 1.26 6.84
N CYS A 114 -12.49 0.38 7.79
CA CYS A 114 -11.60 0.03 8.89
C CYS A 114 -10.28 -0.60 8.39
N GLY A 115 -10.35 -1.53 7.43
CA GLY A 115 -9.19 -2.15 6.82
C GLY A 115 -8.29 -1.13 6.11
N GLY A 116 -8.88 -0.25 5.30
CA GLY A 116 -8.17 0.81 4.59
C GLY A 116 -7.46 1.79 5.52
N TYR A 117 -8.09 2.21 6.63
CA TYR A 117 -7.46 3.08 7.62
C TYR A 117 -6.32 2.40 8.38
N LEU A 118 -6.50 1.14 8.77
CA LEU A 118 -5.46 0.36 9.43
C LEU A 118 -4.26 0.15 8.49
N GLY A 119 -4.53 -0.24 7.24
CA GLY A 119 -3.51 -0.35 6.19
C GLY A 119 -2.79 0.97 5.94
N ALA A 120 -3.53 2.08 5.91
CA ALA A 120 -2.96 3.40 5.64
C ALA A 120 -2.02 3.83 6.77
N LEU A 121 -2.36 3.49 8.02
CA LEU A 121 -1.53 3.77 9.18
C LEU A 121 -0.25 2.92 9.18
N LEU A 122 -0.33 1.64 8.81
CA LEU A 122 0.83 0.75 8.64
C LEU A 122 1.72 1.17 7.46
N LEU A 123 1.13 1.59 6.35
CA LEU A 123 1.87 2.12 5.21
C LEU A 123 2.57 3.42 5.59
N ALA A 124 1.86 4.33 6.25
CA ALA A 124 2.42 5.57 6.75
C ALA A 124 3.57 5.32 7.74
N SER A 125 3.45 4.33 8.64
CA SER A 125 4.53 4.01 9.57
C SER A 125 5.83 3.64 8.84
N ALA A 126 5.72 2.88 7.74
CA ALA A 126 6.88 2.55 6.91
C ALA A 126 7.47 3.79 6.22
N TYR A 127 6.64 4.65 5.62
CA TYR A 127 7.12 5.88 4.97
C TYR A 127 7.74 6.87 5.97
N LEU A 128 7.19 6.98 7.17
CA LEU A 128 7.77 7.80 8.23
C LEU A 128 9.12 7.28 8.71
N ALA A 129 9.28 5.96 8.86
CA ALA A 129 10.56 5.36 9.22
C ALA A 129 11.62 5.65 8.15
N ILE A 130 11.28 5.52 6.87
CA ILE A 130 12.14 5.90 5.73
C ILE A 130 12.53 7.37 5.83
N GLY A 131 11.54 8.25 6.00
CA GLY A 131 11.77 9.69 6.04
C GLY A 131 12.61 10.16 7.22
N LEU A 132 12.45 9.54 8.39
CA LEU A 132 13.28 9.80 9.56
C LEU A 132 14.73 9.34 9.33
N PHE A 133 14.93 8.16 8.71
CA PHE A 133 16.26 7.69 8.36
C PHE A 133 16.95 8.64 7.37
N VAL A 134 16.26 9.03 6.30
CA VAL A 134 16.79 9.98 5.30
C VAL A 134 17.11 11.33 5.93
N SER A 135 16.21 11.87 6.78
CA SER A 135 16.46 13.13 7.50
C SER A 135 17.68 13.05 8.42
N SER A 136 18.00 11.89 8.99
CA SER A 136 19.21 11.71 9.82
C SER A 136 20.53 11.76 9.02
N ARG A 137 20.46 11.64 7.69
CA ARG A 137 21.63 11.58 6.79
C ARG A 137 21.88 12.90 6.05
N THR A 138 21.10 13.94 6.32
CA THR A 138 21.09 15.17 5.54
C THR A 138 20.81 16.36 6.45
N ASP A 139 21.58 17.43 6.27
CA ASP A 139 21.47 18.72 6.98
C ASP A 139 20.48 19.70 6.31
N ASN A 140 20.07 19.41 5.08
CA ASN A 140 19.11 20.22 4.31
C ASN A 140 17.71 19.60 4.25
N GLN A 141 16.71 20.31 4.79
CA GLN A 141 15.30 19.91 4.79
C GLN A 141 14.76 19.59 3.39
N ILE A 142 15.11 20.39 2.39
CA ILE A 142 14.59 20.20 1.02
C ILE A 142 15.14 18.91 0.43
N VAL A 143 16.44 18.64 0.62
CA VAL A 143 17.08 17.40 0.17
C VAL A 143 16.48 16.20 0.90
N ALA A 144 16.27 16.31 2.22
CA ALA A 144 15.62 15.26 3.00
C ALA A 144 14.20 14.95 2.51
N LEU A 145 13.41 15.96 2.16
CA LEU A 145 12.09 15.79 1.56
C LEU A 145 12.18 15.06 0.21
N LEU A 146 13.00 15.56 -0.72
CA LEU A 146 13.09 15.02 -2.07
C LEU A 146 13.57 13.57 -2.06
N VAL A 147 14.61 13.25 -1.29
CA VAL A 147 15.14 11.89 -1.18
C VAL A 147 14.11 10.95 -0.54
N THR A 148 13.35 11.42 0.46
CA THR A 148 12.28 10.61 1.07
C THR A 148 11.19 10.29 0.05
N VAL A 149 10.74 11.28 -0.73
CA VAL A 149 9.74 11.08 -1.79
C VAL A 149 10.26 10.08 -2.83
N LEU A 150 11.53 10.17 -3.24
CA LEU A 150 12.12 9.25 -4.19
C LEU A 150 12.21 7.82 -3.65
N VAL A 151 12.68 7.63 -2.41
CA VAL A 151 12.82 6.29 -1.81
C VAL A 151 11.46 5.66 -1.54
N ALA A 152 10.53 6.40 -0.94
CA ALA A 152 9.18 5.92 -0.68
C ALA A 152 8.39 5.67 -1.99
N GLY A 153 8.56 6.55 -2.98
CA GLY A 153 8.01 6.39 -4.32
C GLY A 153 8.57 5.17 -5.03
N PHE A 154 9.86 4.87 -4.89
CA PHE A 154 10.45 3.65 -5.41
C PHE A 154 9.79 2.40 -4.81
N PHE A 155 9.60 2.33 -3.49
CA PHE A 155 8.91 1.21 -2.83
C PHE A 155 7.42 1.09 -3.21
N TYR A 156 6.76 2.22 -3.51
CA TYR A 156 5.39 2.24 -3.99
C TYR A 156 5.28 1.69 -5.43
N LEU A 157 6.18 2.14 -6.32
CA LEU A 157 6.20 1.73 -7.72
C LEU A 157 6.68 0.29 -7.89
N LEU A 158 7.50 -0.20 -6.94
CA LEU A 158 7.86 -1.60 -6.83
C LEU A 158 6.58 -2.43 -6.81
N GLY A 159 6.44 -3.37 -7.75
CA GLY A 159 5.23 -4.21 -7.85
C GLY A 159 4.03 -3.61 -8.58
N SER A 160 4.13 -2.39 -9.12
CA SER A 160 3.10 -1.86 -10.02
C SER A 160 3.10 -2.59 -11.36
N ALA A 161 1.91 -2.80 -11.95
CA ALA A 161 1.72 -3.49 -13.23
C ALA A 161 2.65 -2.95 -14.32
N GLY A 162 2.80 -1.61 -14.38
CA GLY A 162 3.66 -0.94 -15.35
C GLY A 162 5.16 -1.23 -15.23
N ILE A 163 5.66 -1.78 -14.12
CA ILE A 163 7.05 -2.24 -14.00
C ILE A 163 7.13 -3.76 -14.17
N THR A 164 6.16 -4.49 -13.62
CA THR A 164 6.17 -5.96 -13.63
C THR A 164 5.92 -6.54 -15.01
N ASP A 165 5.18 -5.85 -15.87
CA ASP A 165 4.88 -6.31 -17.24
C ASP A 165 6.11 -6.28 -18.16
N PHE A 166 7.09 -5.43 -17.85
CA PHE A 166 8.38 -5.40 -18.55
C PHE A 166 9.40 -6.40 -17.99
N MET A 167 9.08 -7.08 -16.89
CA MET A 167 9.98 -8.04 -16.22
C MET A 167 9.47 -9.48 -16.42
N GLY A 168 10.38 -10.43 -16.61
CA GLY A 168 10.00 -11.85 -16.76
C GLY A 168 9.16 -12.36 -15.57
N THR A 169 8.33 -13.38 -15.82
CA THR A 169 7.29 -13.90 -14.89
C THR A 169 7.78 -14.11 -13.45
N SER A 170 8.98 -14.68 -13.26
CA SER A 170 9.54 -14.93 -11.92
C SER A 170 10.00 -13.66 -11.19
N LEU A 171 10.57 -12.68 -11.90
CA LEU A 171 10.95 -11.40 -11.29
C LEU A 171 9.70 -10.56 -11.01
N ALA A 172 8.71 -10.60 -11.89
CA ALA A 172 7.43 -9.91 -11.71
C ALA A 172 6.69 -10.35 -10.43
N GLU A 173 6.73 -11.64 -10.08
CA GLU A 173 6.16 -12.14 -8.81
C GLU A 173 6.93 -11.65 -7.59
N LEU A 174 8.27 -11.66 -7.63
CA LEU A 174 9.10 -11.14 -6.55
C LEU A 174 8.86 -9.64 -6.33
N PHE A 175 8.78 -8.85 -7.40
CA PHE A 175 8.50 -7.42 -7.31
C PHE A 175 7.08 -7.13 -6.83
N ARG A 176 6.08 -7.91 -7.23
CA ARG A 176 4.71 -7.79 -6.68
C ARG A 176 4.67 -8.08 -5.18
N ASN A 177 5.47 -9.05 -4.72
CA ASN A 177 5.54 -9.40 -3.30
C ASN A 177 6.31 -8.37 -2.45
N LEU A 178 7.23 -7.61 -3.05
CA LEU A 178 7.98 -6.52 -2.42
C LEU A 178 7.32 -5.14 -2.58
N GLY A 179 6.28 -5.03 -3.40
CA GLY A 179 5.60 -3.76 -3.64
C GLY A 179 4.79 -3.29 -2.45
N ALA A 180 5.07 -2.08 -1.96
CA ALA A 180 4.28 -1.47 -0.89
C ALA A 180 2.88 -1.06 -1.40
N GLY A 181 2.77 -0.66 -2.66
CA GLY A 181 1.49 -0.27 -3.29
C GLY A 181 0.63 -1.47 -3.70
N SER A 182 1.23 -2.52 -4.26
CA SER A 182 0.51 -3.74 -4.70
C SER A 182 -0.20 -4.45 -3.53
N ARG A 183 0.45 -4.50 -2.36
CA ARG A 183 -0.13 -5.06 -1.14
C ARG A 183 -1.30 -4.23 -0.61
N PHE A 184 -1.20 -2.90 -0.74
CA PHE A 184 -2.25 -2.00 -0.27
C PHE A 184 -3.57 -2.20 -1.04
N ALA A 185 -3.53 -2.56 -2.33
CA ALA A 185 -4.72 -2.79 -3.15
C ALA A 185 -5.65 -3.92 -2.62
N SER A 186 -5.11 -4.91 -1.89
CA SER A 186 -5.95 -5.92 -1.23
C SER A 186 -6.63 -5.36 0.02
N ILE A 187 -5.91 -4.51 0.76
CA ILE A 187 -6.42 -3.83 1.95
C ILE A 187 -7.52 -2.82 1.61
N GLU A 188 -7.42 -2.15 0.45
CA GLU A 188 -8.47 -1.26 -0.08
C GLU A 188 -9.83 -1.94 -0.21
N ARG A 189 -9.85 -3.25 -0.46
CA ARG A 189 -11.07 -4.05 -0.62
C ARG A 189 -11.62 -4.60 0.70
N GLY A 190 -10.94 -4.35 1.82
CA GLY A 190 -11.31 -4.86 3.14
C GLY A 190 -10.75 -6.25 3.47
N VAL A 191 -9.79 -6.74 2.68
CA VAL A 191 -9.09 -8.01 2.94
C VAL A 191 -7.73 -7.72 3.55
N LEU A 192 -7.53 -8.15 4.80
CA LEU A 192 -6.31 -7.92 5.55
C LEU A 192 -5.48 -9.22 5.61
N ASP A 193 -4.37 -9.26 4.88
CA ASP A 193 -3.42 -10.39 4.95
C ASP A 193 -2.41 -10.19 6.09
N LEU A 194 -2.15 -11.23 6.89
CA LEU A 194 -1.11 -11.19 7.91
C LEU A 194 0.28 -10.86 7.32
N ARG A 195 0.51 -11.27 6.06
CA ARG A 195 1.74 -10.99 5.33
C ARG A 195 1.97 -9.50 5.11
N ASP A 196 0.91 -8.73 4.89
CA ASP A 196 1.01 -7.29 4.66
C ASP A 196 1.36 -6.57 5.96
N LEU A 197 0.76 -6.98 7.07
CA LEU A 197 1.06 -6.46 8.41
C LEU A 197 2.53 -6.70 8.77
N VAL A 198 3.02 -7.93 8.58
CA VAL A 198 4.42 -8.27 8.85
C VAL A 198 5.35 -7.53 7.89
N TYR A 199 4.97 -7.37 6.62
CA TYR A 199 5.76 -6.61 5.65
C TYR A 199 5.94 -5.16 6.10
N TYR A 200 4.86 -4.41 6.34
CA TYR A 200 4.96 -3.01 6.77
C TYR A 200 5.65 -2.85 8.13
N GLY A 201 5.39 -3.76 9.08
CA GLY A 201 6.05 -3.79 10.38
C GLY A 201 7.56 -4.05 10.26
N SER A 202 7.97 -4.96 9.38
CA SER A 202 9.38 -5.26 9.13
C SER A 202 10.10 -4.10 8.44
N LEU A 203 9.45 -3.45 7.46
CA LEU A 203 9.99 -2.28 6.77
C LEU A 203 10.16 -1.11 7.73
N THR A 204 9.16 -0.84 8.56
CA THR A 204 9.21 0.17 9.64
C THR A 204 10.38 -0.12 10.59
N SER A 205 10.49 -1.35 11.09
CA SER A 205 11.53 -1.75 12.04
C SER A 205 12.94 -1.65 11.44
N LEU A 206 13.10 -2.05 10.18
CA LEU A 206 14.37 -1.95 9.45
C LEU A 206 14.84 -0.50 9.35
N PHE A 207 13.99 0.41 8.89
CA PHE A 207 14.38 1.81 8.72
C PHE A 207 14.57 2.55 10.05
N LEU A 208 13.83 2.20 11.10
CA LEU A 208 14.09 2.73 12.44
C LEU A 208 15.44 2.25 12.99
N LEU A 209 15.78 0.97 12.78
CA LEU A 209 17.11 0.46 13.13
C LEU A 209 18.21 1.17 12.36
N LEU A 210 18.04 1.37 11.05
CA LEU A 210 18.99 2.11 10.23
C LEU A 210 19.16 3.56 10.72
N ASN A 211 18.09 4.19 11.22
CA ASN A 211 18.16 5.51 11.83
C ASN A 211 19.00 5.51 13.11
N VAL A 212 18.79 4.55 14.02
CA VAL A 212 19.61 4.41 15.22
C VAL A 212 21.09 4.23 14.88
N VAL A 213 21.39 3.35 13.91
CA VAL A 213 22.77 3.12 13.43
C VAL A 213 23.35 4.37 12.78
N SER A 214 22.54 5.12 12.03
CA SER A 214 22.95 6.40 11.41
C SER A 214 23.39 7.42 12.46
N LEU A 215 22.65 7.54 13.56
CA LEU A 215 22.99 8.43 14.67
C LEU A 215 24.18 7.94 15.49
N ASP A 216 24.31 6.63 15.71
CA ASP A 216 25.45 6.03 16.41
C ASP A 216 26.75 6.20 15.61
N HIS A 217 26.67 6.12 14.27
CA HIS A 217 27.80 6.36 13.37
C HIS A 217 28.44 7.74 13.59
N SER A 218 27.65 8.76 13.92
CA SER A 218 28.14 10.11 14.23
C SER A 218 29.01 10.18 15.49
N ARG A 219 28.95 9.17 16.38
CA ARG A 219 29.76 9.06 17.61
C ARG A 219 31.06 8.30 17.40
N TRP A 220 31.26 7.67 16.25
CA TRP A 220 32.36 6.74 16.05
C TRP A 220 33.72 7.45 15.93
N SER A 221 34.60 7.21 16.90
CA SER A 221 36.02 7.55 16.77
C SER A 221 36.71 6.65 15.74
N LYS A 222 37.63 7.20 14.94
CA LYS A 222 38.40 6.47 13.92
C LYS A 222 39.48 5.54 14.50
N GLY A 223 39.70 5.55 15.82
CA GLY A 223 40.72 4.76 16.51
C GLY A 223 40.63 3.24 16.30
N ALA A 224 41.74 2.54 16.53
CA ALA A 224 41.79 1.07 16.44
C ALA A 224 40.92 0.40 17.52
N ASN A 225 40.86 0.96 18.73
CA ASN A 225 40.11 0.42 19.86
C ASN A 225 38.58 0.40 19.65
N THR A 226 38.04 1.29 18.82
CA THR A 226 36.60 1.32 18.48
C THR A 226 36.26 0.45 17.26
N ARG A 227 37.23 -0.23 16.63
CA ARG A 227 36.97 -1.08 15.44
C ARG A 227 36.07 -2.28 15.76
N ALA A 228 36.25 -2.90 16.92
CA ALA A 228 35.43 -4.04 17.35
C ALA A 228 33.96 -3.62 17.56
N TYR A 229 33.73 -2.50 18.26
CA TYR A 229 32.40 -1.94 18.47
C TYR A 229 31.69 -1.60 17.15
N ARG A 230 32.37 -0.90 16.22
CA ARG A 230 31.81 -0.54 14.90
C ARG A 230 31.39 -1.78 14.09
N ARG A 231 32.26 -2.80 14.04
CA ARG A 231 31.96 -4.05 13.34
C ARG A 231 30.81 -4.80 14.02
N GLY A 232 30.77 -4.81 15.35
CA GLY A 232 29.69 -5.41 16.13
C GLY A 232 28.35 -4.74 15.86
N ALA A 233 28.29 -3.40 15.87
CA ALA A 233 27.08 -2.63 15.59
C ALA A 233 26.56 -2.85 14.15
N LEU A 234 27.47 -2.82 13.16
CA LEU A 234 27.11 -3.12 11.77
C LEU A 234 26.67 -4.57 11.57
N ALA A 235 27.35 -5.53 12.21
CA ALA A 235 26.98 -6.94 12.13
C ALA A 235 25.63 -7.21 12.78
N ALA A 236 25.35 -6.61 13.94
CA ALA A 236 24.05 -6.72 14.60
C ALA A 236 22.92 -6.12 13.74
N ALA A 237 23.16 -4.96 13.14
CA ALA A 237 22.23 -4.35 12.20
C ALA A 237 21.97 -5.23 10.97
N ALA A 238 23.02 -5.80 10.38
CA ALA A 238 22.92 -6.69 9.23
C ALA A 238 22.19 -8.00 9.57
N LEU A 239 22.47 -8.60 10.74
CA LEU A 239 21.78 -9.79 11.22
C LEU A 239 20.30 -9.53 11.48
N MET A 240 19.96 -8.38 12.07
CA MET A 240 18.56 -8.03 12.31
C MET A 240 17.82 -7.75 11.01
N ALA A 241 18.44 -7.07 10.05
CA ALA A 241 17.89 -6.92 8.70
C ALA A 241 17.72 -8.26 7.98
N ALA A 242 18.69 -9.18 8.09
CA ALA A 242 18.60 -10.52 7.53
C ALA A 242 17.46 -11.33 8.16
N ASN A 243 17.26 -11.24 9.48
CA ASN A 243 16.13 -11.88 10.17
C ASN A 243 14.79 -11.31 9.71
N LEU A 244 14.67 -9.99 9.56
CA LEU A 244 13.44 -9.36 9.04
C LEU A 244 13.13 -9.83 7.61
N LEU A 245 14.15 -9.93 6.75
CA LEU A 245 14.01 -10.50 5.41
C LEU A 245 13.60 -11.97 5.45
N ALA A 246 14.26 -12.78 6.28
CA ALA A 246 13.95 -14.21 6.42
C ALA A 246 12.51 -14.45 6.87
N VAL A 247 12.00 -13.65 7.82
CA VAL A 247 10.60 -13.71 8.26
C VAL A 247 9.64 -13.44 7.10
N ASN A 248 9.91 -12.40 6.30
CA ASN A 248 9.07 -12.10 5.13
C ASN A 248 9.08 -13.22 4.08
N LEU A 249 10.25 -13.79 3.81
CA LEU A 249 10.39 -14.91 2.87
C LEU A 249 9.70 -16.17 3.37
N TRP A 250 9.76 -16.43 4.69
CA TRP A 250 9.09 -17.57 5.33
C TRP A 250 7.56 -17.43 5.35
N LEU A 251 7.04 -16.20 5.48
CA LEU A 251 5.61 -15.89 5.42
C LEU A 251 5.05 -15.79 4.00
N ALA A 252 5.90 -15.60 2.98
CA ALA A 252 5.47 -15.47 1.59
C ALA A 252 4.50 -16.60 1.12
N PRO A 253 4.77 -17.90 1.37
CA PRO A 253 3.89 -18.99 0.94
C PRO A 253 2.62 -19.16 1.79
N ILE A 254 2.45 -18.41 2.88
CA ILE A 254 1.31 -18.56 3.78
C ILE A 254 0.11 -17.77 3.23
N HIS A 255 -0.73 -18.44 2.44
CA HIS A 255 -1.95 -17.86 1.85
C HIS A 255 -3.19 -17.98 2.75
N ALA A 256 -3.13 -18.74 3.85
CA ALA A 256 -4.29 -19.06 4.68
C ALA A 256 -4.64 -18.00 5.74
N ALA A 257 -3.71 -17.12 6.11
CA ALA A 257 -3.90 -16.11 7.16
C ALA A 257 -4.45 -14.80 6.57
N ARG A 258 -5.69 -14.85 6.09
CA ARG A 258 -6.43 -13.70 5.55
C ARG A 258 -7.67 -13.43 6.39
N LEU A 259 -7.88 -12.16 6.73
CA LEU A 259 -9.08 -11.69 7.42
C LEU A 259 -9.92 -10.88 6.44
N ASP A 260 -11.08 -11.40 6.08
CA ASP A 260 -12.11 -10.65 5.34
C ASP A 260 -12.95 -9.85 6.35
N MET A 261 -12.83 -8.52 6.29
CA MET A 261 -13.51 -7.60 7.19
C MET A 261 -14.83 -7.08 6.63
N THR A 262 -15.21 -7.45 5.40
CA THR A 262 -16.44 -6.98 4.75
C THR A 262 -17.70 -7.46 5.48
N GLU A 263 -18.74 -6.62 5.50
CA GLU A 263 -19.97 -6.88 6.25
C GLU A 263 -20.65 -8.21 5.86
N HIS A 264 -20.56 -8.58 4.59
CA HIS A 264 -21.16 -9.81 4.04
C HIS A 264 -20.14 -10.90 3.71
N ARG A 265 -18.87 -10.76 4.13
CA ARG A 265 -17.78 -11.66 3.76
C ARG A 265 -17.71 -11.89 2.25
N GLU A 266 -17.77 -10.80 1.50
CA GLU A 266 -17.87 -10.82 0.03
C GLU A 266 -16.67 -11.49 -0.64
N TYR A 267 -15.55 -11.61 0.08
CA TYR A 267 -14.30 -12.20 -0.40
C TYR A 267 -14.02 -13.58 0.22
N SER A 268 -14.96 -14.11 1.02
CA SER A 268 -14.86 -15.46 1.58
C SER A 268 -15.54 -16.45 0.64
N VAL A 269 -14.74 -17.32 0.01
CA VAL A 269 -15.25 -18.38 -0.88
C VAL A 269 -16.08 -19.37 -0.05
N SER A 270 -17.26 -19.75 -0.56
CA SER A 270 -18.13 -20.72 0.12
C SER A 270 -17.43 -22.08 0.24
N THR A 271 -17.72 -22.84 1.29
CA THR A 271 -17.15 -24.19 1.48
C THR A 271 -17.43 -25.10 0.27
N ALA A 272 -18.63 -25.00 -0.31
CA ALA A 272 -19.01 -25.75 -1.51
C ALA A 272 -18.13 -25.38 -2.72
N THR A 273 -17.84 -24.09 -2.91
CA THR A 273 -16.95 -23.64 -3.99
C THR A 273 -15.51 -24.08 -3.73
N THR A 274 -15.04 -24.02 -2.48
CA THR A 274 -13.71 -24.52 -2.10
C THR A 274 -13.58 -26.02 -2.39
N ASP A 275 -14.58 -26.81 -2.04
CA ASP A 275 -14.61 -28.26 -2.29
C ASP A 275 -14.62 -28.56 -3.80
N LEU A 276 -15.42 -27.82 -4.58
CA LEU A 276 -15.45 -27.92 -6.04
C LEU A 276 -14.08 -27.62 -6.65
N ILE A 277 -13.46 -26.50 -6.26
CA ILE A 277 -12.14 -26.10 -6.76
C ILE A 277 -11.06 -27.13 -6.36
N ALA A 278 -11.11 -27.67 -5.15
CA ALA A 278 -10.18 -28.69 -4.68
C ALA A 278 -10.33 -30.03 -5.45
N SER A 279 -11.55 -30.33 -5.89
CA SER A 279 -11.88 -31.53 -6.68
C SER A 279 -11.66 -31.40 -8.19
N LEU A 280 -11.19 -30.24 -8.68
CA LEU A 280 -10.94 -30.04 -10.11
C LEU A 280 -9.91 -31.04 -10.64
N PRO A 281 -10.25 -31.84 -11.69
CA PRO A 281 -9.36 -32.84 -12.26
C PRO A 281 -8.24 -32.23 -13.11
N GLU A 282 -8.49 -31.07 -13.72
CA GLU A 282 -7.54 -30.35 -14.58
C GLU A 282 -7.52 -28.85 -14.21
N PRO A 283 -6.43 -28.12 -14.53
CA PRO A 283 -6.39 -26.68 -14.34
C PRO A 283 -7.49 -25.96 -15.13
N LEU A 284 -8.25 -25.09 -14.47
CA LEU A 284 -9.35 -24.33 -15.05
C LEU A 284 -8.90 -22.91 -15.41
N LEU A 285 -9.03 -22.51 -16.67
CA LEU A 285 -8.87 -21.11 -17.09
C LEU A 285 -10.24 -20.41 -17.08
N ILE A 286 -10.38 -19.36 -16.28
CA ILE A 286 -11.56 -18.48 -16.28
C ILE A 286 -11.16 -17.17 -16.96
N ARG A 287 -11.63 -16.97 -18.20
CA ARG A 287 -11.41 -15.74 -18.96
C ARG A 287 -12.63 -14.82 -18.87
N GLY A 288 -12.46 -13.62 -18.32
CA GLY A 288 -13.49 -12.60 -18.18
C GLY A 288 -13.33 -11.48 -19.20
N TYR A 289 -14.36 -11.24 -20.01
CA TYR A 289 -14.39 -10.18 -21.01
C TYR A 289 -15.13 -8.96 -20.47
N PHE A 290 -14.41 -7.86 -20.22
CA PHE A 290 -14.99 -6.64 -19.66
C PHE A 290 -14.59 -5.42 -20.49
N SER A 291 -15.58 -4.67 -20.97
CA SER A 291 -15.34 -3.43 -21.70
C SER A 291 -15.05 -2.26 -20.75
N ALA A 292 -13.99 -1.49 -21.02
CA ALA A 292 -13.59 -0.32 -20.24
C ALA A 292 -14.67 0.75 -20.13
N LYS A 293 -15.52 0.88 -21.16
CA LYS A 293 -16.74 1.70 -21.14
C LYS A 293 -17.96 0.79 -21.12
N THR A 294 -18.55 0.66 -19.94
CA THR A 294 -19.73 -0.16 -19.68
C THR A 294 -20.90 0.72 -19.22
N HIS A 295 -22.14 0.23 -19.38
CA HIS A 295 -23.34 0.95 -18.95
C HIS A 295 -23.27 1.31 -17.45
N PRO A 296 -23.70 2.52 -17.01
CA PRO A 296 -23.60 2.94 -15.61
C PRO A 296 -24.23 1.98 -14.59
N LEU A 297 -25.32 1.29 -14.95
CA LEU A 297 -25.94 0.26 -14.09
C LEU A 297 -25.09 -1.01 -13.92
N LEU A 298 -24.19 -1.30 -14.86
CA LEU A 298 -23.32 -2.48 -14.84
C LEU A 298 -21.91 -2.15 -14.34
N ALA A 299 -21.51 -0.88 -14.40
CA ALA A 299 -20.19 -0.43 -13.95
C ALA A 299 -19.83 -0.87 -12.52
N PRO A 300 -20.77 -0.92 -11.55
CA PRO A 300 -20.48 -1.45 -10.20
C PRO A 300 -20.23 -2.96 -10.15
N LEU A 301 -20.78 -3.75 -11.08
CA LEU A 301 -20.66 -5.21 -11.08
C LEU A 301 -19.28 -5.68 -11.57
N VAL A 302 -18.67 -4.96 -12.51
CA VAL A 302 -17.36 -5.30 -13.09
C VAL A 302 -16.28 -5.51 -12.02
N PRO A 303 -16.02 -4.57 -11.09
CA PRO A 303 -15.01 -4.78 -10.05
C PRO A 303 -15.37 -5.95 -9.14
N ARG A 304 -16.65 -6.16 -8.81
CA ARG A 304 -17.11 -7.27 -7.95
C ARG A 304 -16.85 -8.64 -8.57
N ILE A 305 -17.12 -8.80 -9.88
CA ILE A 305 -16.87 -10.06 -10.59
C ILE A 305 -15.37 -10.31 -10.73
N ARG A 306 -14.59 -9.28 -11.07
CA ARG A 306 -13.12 -9.35 -11.13
C ARG A 306 -12.54 -9.82 -9.79
N ASP A 307 -13.02 -9.22 -8.72
CA ASP A 307 -12.63 -9.55 -7.35
C ASP A 307 -12.93 -11.02 -7.00
N LEU A 308 -14.14 -11.49 -7.30
CA LEU A 308 -14.56 -12.87 -7.05
C LEU A 308 -13.76 -13.89 -7.87
N MET A 309 -13.48 -13.58 -9.14
CA MET A 309 -12.60 -14.43 -9.96
C MET A 309 -11.20 -14.51 -9.34
N GLU A 310 -10.65 -13.38 -8.89
CA GLU A 310 -9.35 -13.34 -8.23
C GLU A 310 -9.34 -14.16 -6.93
N GLU A 311 -10.42 -14.13 -6.13
CA GLU A 311 -10.55 -15.00 -4.95
C GLU A 311 -10.58 -16.49 -5.32
N TYR A 312 -11.23 -16.88 -6.42
CA TYR A 312 -11.18 -18.27 -6.90
C TYR A 312 -9.77 -18.67 -7.31
N ARG A 313 -9.04 -17.79 -8.00
CA ARG A 313 -7.64 -17.99 -8.36
C ARG A 313 -6.79 -18.25 -7.12
N ILE A 314 -6.94 -17.42 -6.10
CA ILE A 314 -6.22 -17.54 -4.83
C ILE A 314 -6.61 -18.84 -4.10
N ALA A 315 -7.90 -19.10 -3.92
CA ALA A 315 -8.41 -20.26 -3.19
C ALA A 315 -8.00 -21.59 -3.86
N SER A 316 -7.79 -21.60 -5.17
CA SER A 316 -7.38 -22.78 -5.92
C SER A 316 -5.93 -23.21 -5.74
N GLY A 317 -5.08 -22.37 -5.12
CA GLY A 317 -3.65 -22.65 -4.99
C GLY A 317 -2.93 -22.82 -6.33
N GLY A 318 -3.44 -22.22 -7.41
CA GLY A 318 -2.86 -22.27 -8.76
C GLY A 318 -3.53 -23.24 -9.74
N ARG A 319 -4.62 -23.93 -9.35
CA ARG A 319 -5.42 -24.76 -10.28
C ARG A 319 -6.38 -23.93 -11.12
N VAL A 320 -6.77 -22.74 -10.66
CA VAL A 320 -7.60 -21.81 -11.40
C VAL A 320 -6.71 -20.65 -11.86
N THR A 321 -6.69 -20.40 -13.15
CA THR A 321 -6.04 -19.22 -13.76
C THR A 321 -7.13 -18.25 -14.19
N VAL A 322 -6.92 -16.96 -13.91
CA VAL A 322 -7.87 -15.90 -14.28
C VAL A 322 -7.22 -14.97 -15.27
N GLU A 323 -7.88 -14.75 -16.40
CA GLU A 323 -7.49 -13.77 -17.40
C GLU A 323 -8.61 -12.76 -17.59
N ILE A 324 -8.26 -11.48 -17.56
CA ILE A 324 -9.22 -10.41 -17.78
C ILE A 324 -8.80 -9.62 -19.00
N VAL A 325 -9.70 -9.54 -19.96
CA VAL A 325 -9.41 -8.98 -21.27
C VAL A 325 -10.49 -7.99 -21.65
N ASP A 326 -10.11 -6.83 -22.18
CA ASP A 326 -11.03 -5.96 -22.89
C ASP A 326 -11.08 -6.37 -24.37
N PRO A 327 -12.22 -6.83 -24.88
CA PRO A 327 -12.36 -7.14 -26.31
C PRO A 327 -12.02 -5.95 -27.22
N HIS A 328 -12.20 -4.71 -26.77
CA HIS A 328 -11.99 -3.52 -27.60
C HIS A 328 -10.51 -3.16 -27.79
N ASP A 329 -9.61 -3.69 -26.96
CA ASP A 329 -8.17 -3.40 -27.07
C ASP A 329 -7.55 -4.11 -28.28
N ASN A 330 -8.15 -5.22 -28.75
CA ASN A 330 -7.65 -5.97 -29.89
C ASN A 330 -8.77 -6.67 -30.69
N PRO A 331 -8.98 -6.34 -31.98
CA PRO A 331 -10.03 -6.94 -32.80
C PRO A 331 -9.90 -8.46 -32.97
N ALA A 332 -8.70 -9.03 -32.80
CA ALA A 332 -8.52 -10.49 -32.81
C ALA A 332 -9.17 -11.17 -31.59
N ILE A 333 -9.08 -10.52 -30.43
CA ILE A 333 -9.67 -11.02 -29.17
C ILE A 333 -11.18 -10.88 -29.20
N GLU A 334 -11.70 -9.79 -29.79
CA GLU A 334 -13.13 -9.62 -30.00
C GLU A 334 -13.70 -10.71 -30.93
N ALA A 335 -13.00 -11.02 -32.02
CA ALA A 335 -13.37 -12.11 -32.92
C ALA A 335 -13.31 -13.48 -32.21
N GLU A 336 -12.28 -13.74 -31.41
CA GLU A 336 -12.15 -14.95 -30.59
C GLU A 336 -13.32 -15.08 -29.61
N ALA A 337 -13.61 -14.03 -28.84
CA ALA A 337 -14.70 -13.99 -27.88
C ALA A 337 -16.06 -14.30 -28.52
N ASN A 338 -16.34 -13.69 -29.68
CA ASN A 338 -17.61 -13.85 -30.40
C ASN A 338 -17.73 -15.22 -31.09
N GLN A 339 -16.67 -15.69 -31.76
CA GLN A 339 -16.71 -16.89 -32.59
C GLN A 339 -16.48 -18.19 -31.82
N LEU A 340 -15.53 -18.23 -30.89
CA LEU A 340 -15.19 -19.44 -30.12
C LEU A 340 -16.07 -19.59 -28.87
N TYR A 341 -16.31 -18.48 -28.16
CA TYR A 341 -16.97 -18.52 -26.85
C TYR A 341 -18.40 -17.96 -26.87
N GLY A 342 -18.88 -17.43 -28.01
CA GLY A 342 -20.23 -16.89 -28.15
C GLY A 342 -20.49 -15.62 -27.34
N VAL A 343 -19.44 -14.97 -26.82
CA VAL A 343 -19.54 -13.73 -26.04
C VAL A 343 -19.67 -12.56 -27.02
N LYS A 344 -20.90 -12.03 -27.14
CA LYS A 344 -21.22 -10.93 -28.07
C LYS A 344 -21.33 -9.61 -27.34
N SER A 345 -20.87 -8.55 -27.99
CA SER A 345 -21.13 -7.19 -27.53
C SER A 345 -22.63 -6.89 -27.63
N LEU A 346 -23.23 -6.47 -26.52
CA LEU A 346 -24.61 -6.01 -26.46
C LEU A 346 -24.59 -4.48 -26.44
N PRO A 347 -24.92 -3.81 -27.58
CA PRO A 347 -25.03 -2.36 -27.59
C PRO A 347 -26.24 -1.96 -26.74
N PHE A 348 -26.01 -1.37 -25.58
CA PHE A 348 -27.06 -0.72 -24.82
C PHE A 348 -27.43 0.60 -25.50
N GLN A 349 -28.58 0.64 -26.17
CA GLN A 349 -29.14 1.91 -26.65
C GLN A 349 -29.60 2.73 -25.45
N VAL A 350 -28.92 3.85 -25.20
CA VAL A 350 -29.34 4.82 -24.18
C VAL A 350 -30.40 5.71 -24.82
N ALA A 351 -31.63 5.68 -24.29
CA ALA A 351 -32.58 6.77 -24.51
C ALA A 351 -32.16 7.95 -23.61
N GLY A 352 -31.10 8.65 -23.98
CA GLY A 352 -30.58 9.81 -23.27
C GLY A 352 -31.22 11.08 -23.81
N ARG A 353 -32.11 11.71 -23.03
CA ARG A 353 -32.71 13.03 -23.34
C ARG A 353 -31.79 14.21 -23.01
N TYR A 354 -30.51 13.94 -22.72
CA TYR A 354 -29.49 14.91 -22.37
C TYR A 354 -28.11 14.37 -22.82
N GLU A 355 -27.86 14.48 -24.11
CA GLU A 355 -26.50 14.76 -24.61
C GLU A 355 -26.28 16.28 -24.61
#